data_AF-A0A7C7SBP6-F1
#
_entry.id   AF-A0A7C7SBP6-F1
#
_cell.length_a   1.000
_cell.length_b   1.000
_cell.length_c   1.000
_cell.angle_alpha   90.00
_cell.angle_beta   90.00
_cell.angle_gamma   90.00
#
_symmetry.space_group_name_H-M   'P 1'
#
loop_
_entity.id
_entity.type
_entity.pdbx_description
1 polymer ?
#
loop_
_entity_poly.entity_id
_entity_poly.type
_entity_poly.pdbx_seq_one_letter_code
_entity_poly.pdbx_strand_id
1 'polypeptide(L)'
;MSGPLLVEVIRGGRVESLHEVDAVLLDASGRMVEAWGDATRPVMPRSAIKPIQALPLVSTGAADAFLLTDVELALACASHGGEPAHVDAVAAWLARLDLDASAL
;
A
#
# COMPACT_ATOMS: atom_id res chain seq x y z
N MET A 1 10.74 -8.48 23.32
CA MET A 1 10.73 -7.51 22.20
C MET A 1 12.09 -6.85 22.19
N SER A 2 12.79 -6.92 21.07
CA SER A 2 14.02 -6.15 20.86
C SER A 2 13.71 -4.66 20.79
N GLY A 3 14.72 -3.81 20.97
CA GLY A 3 14.57 -2.36 20.72
C GLY A 3 14.10 -2.05 19.30
N PRO A 4 13.78 -0.78 19.01
CA PRO A 4 13.38 -0.37 17.66
C PRO A 4 14.47 -0.71 16.65
N LEU A 5 14.07 -0.94 15.40
CA LEU A 5 15.02 -1.01 14.29
C LEU A 5 15.66 0.36 14.09
N LEU A 6 16.93 0.37 13.70
CA LEU A 6 17.67 1.60 13.42
C LEU A 6 17.94 1.68 11.93
N VAL A 7 17.55 2.80 11.33
CA VAL A 7 17.85 3.14 9.94
C VAL A 7 18.80 4.32 9.91
N GLU A 8 20.01 4.09 9.38
CA GLU A 8 21.01 5.13 9.18
C GLU A 8 20.95 5.67 7.75
N VAL A 9 20.87 6.98 7.61
CA VAL A 9 21.03 7.67 6.32
C VAL A 9 22.46 8.19 6.25
N ILE A 10 23.23 7.64 5.30
CA ILE A 10 24.66 7.97 5.14
C ILE A 10 24.83 8.95 3.97
N ARG A 11 25.47 10.09 4.21
CA ARG A 11 25.87 11.06 3.19
C ARG A 11 27.36 11.38 3.32
N GLY A 12 28.10 11.27 2.22
CA GLY A 12 29.54 11.54 2.22
C GLY A 12 30.35 10.65 3.19
N GLY A 13 29.90 9.41 3.42
CA GLY A 13 30.57 8.46 4.32
C GLY A 13 30.35 8.71 5.81
N ARG A 14 29.43 9.60 6.19
CA ARG A 14 29.03 9.87 7.58
C ARG A 14 27.53 9.60 7.77
N VAL A 15 27.16 9.12 8.95
CA VAL A 15 25.75 9.04 9.35
C VAL A 15 25.23 10.47 9.50
N GLU A 16 24.32 10.86 8.61
CA GLU A 16 23.67 12.17 8.60
C GLU A 16 22.40 12.15 9.45
N SER A 17 21.67 11.03 9.48
CA SER A 17 20.45 10.86 10.25
C SER A 17 20.29 9.43 10.73
N LEU A 18 19.67 9.28 11.89
CA LEU A 18 19.29 8.01 12.51
C LEU A 18 17.79 8.03 12.76
N HIS A 19 17.08 7.00 12.31
CA HIS A 19 15.64 6.84 12.51
C HIS A 19 15.35 5.56 13.29
N GLU A 20 14.57 5.69 14.36
CA GLU A 20 14.02 4.54 15.09
C GLU A 20 12.71 4.10 14.44
N VAL A 21 12.57 2.80 14.22
CA VAL A 21 11.41 2.19 13.56
C VAL A 21 10.83 1.09 14.43
N ASP A 22 9.57 1.25 14.82
CA ASP A 22 8.75 0.18 15.37
C ASP A 22 8.26 -0.71 14.22
N ALA A 23 8.38 -2.02 14.34
CA ALA A 23 8.00 -2.98 13.30
C ALA A 23 7.41 -4.27 13.89
N VAL A 24 6.48 -4.87 13.15
CA VAL A 24 5.84 -6.14 13.52
C VAL A 24 5.72 -7.05 12.31
N LEU A 25 6.05 -8.33 12.50
CA LEU A 25 5.83 -9.39 11.52
C LEU A 25 4.72 -10.31 12.04
N LEU A 26 3.66 -10.44 11.26
CA LEU A 26 2.54 -11.35 11.54
C LEU A 26 2.53 -12.48 10.51
N ASP A 27 2.13 -13.68 10.92
CA ASP A 27 1.78 -14.74 9.98
C ASP A 27 0.35 -14.57 9.44
N ALA A 28 -0.06 -15.42 8.50
CA ALA A 28 -1.38 -15.35 7.87
C ALA A 28 -2.56 -15.57 8.85
N SER A 29 -2.31 -16.14 10.04
CA SER A 29 -3.33 -16.29 11.09
C SER A 29 -3.46 -15.02 11.96
N GLY A 30 -2.60 -14.02 11.74
CA GLY A 30 -2.50 -12.82 12.56
C GLY A 30 -1.63 -13.00 13.82
N ARG A 31 -0.99 -14.17 13.99
CA ARG A 31 -0.09 -14.39 15.13
C ARG A 31 1.20 -13.62 14.90
N MET A 32 1.63 -12.91 15.95
CA MET A 32 2.91 -12.20 15.96
C MET A 32 4.07 -13.20 15.93
N VAL A 33 4.85 -13.14 14.85
CA VAL A 33 6.07 -13.92 14.64
C VAL A 33 7.25 -13.19 15.29
N GLU A 34 7.35 -11.88 15.05
CA GLU A 34 8.44 -11.04 15.57
C GLU A 34 7.99 -9.58 15.71
N ALA A 35 8.65 -8.85 16.61
CA ALA A 35 8.40 -7.42 16.84
C ALA A 35 9.65 -6.69 17.34
N TRP A 36 9.83 -5.47 16.84
CA TRP A 36 10.89 -4.54 17.20
C TRP A 36 10.28 -3.22 17.67
N GLY A 37 10.76 -2.68 18.78
CA GLY A 37 10.20 -1.46 19.36
C GLY A 37 8.81 -1.72 19.98
N ASP A 38 7.86 -0.79 19.83
CA ASP A 38 6.48 -0.91 20.33
C ASP A 38 5.48 -1.26 19.21
N ALA A 39 5.24 -2.57 19.02
CA ALA A 39 4.28 -3.08 18.05
C ALA A 39 2.80 -2.71 18.35
N THR A 40 2.51 -2.17 19.54
CA THR A 40 1.15 -1.79 19.95
C THR A 40 0.89 -0.30 19.86
N ARG A 41 1.92 0.50 19.50
CA ARG A 41 1.80 1.95 19.38
C ARG A 41 0.76 2.32 18.33
N PRO A 42 -0.28 3.10 18.68
CA PRO A 42 -1.22 3.62 17.69
C PRO A 42 -0.50 4.57 16.72
N VAL A 43 -0.68 4.32 15.43
CA VAL A 43 -0.15 5.18 14.35
C VAL A 43 -1.25 5.46 13.33
N MET A 44 -1.15 6.61 12.66
CA MET A 44 -1.97 6.85 11.47
C MET A 44 -1.48 5.93 10.34
N PRO A 45 -2.34 5.11 9.72
CA PRO A 45 -1.91 4.17 8.67
C PRO A 45 -1.43 4.88 7.40
N ARG A 46 -1.76 6.16 7.24
CA ARG A 46 -1.47 6.97 6.05
C ARG A 46 -1.81 6.18 4.78
N SER A 47 -0.90 6.14 3.83
CA SER A 47 -1.07 5.45 2.55
C SER A 47 -1.26 3.93 2.67
N ALA A 48 -0.88 3.31 3.79
CA ALA A 48 -1.02 1.87 3.99
C ALA A 48 -2.49 1.43 4.21
N ILE A 49 -3.42 2.38 4.38
CA ILE A 49 -4.85 2.08 4.54
C ILE A 49 -5.54 1.67 3.23
N LYS A 50 -4.90 1.87 2.07
CA LYS A 50 -5.51 1.67 0.75
C LYS A 50 -6.12 0.28 0.51
N PRO A 51 -5.50 -0.85 0.91
CA PRO A 51 -6.15 -2.16 0.75
C PRO A 51 -7.47 -2.26 1.52
N ILE A 52 -7.57 -1.61 2.69
CA ILE A 52 -8.82 -1.53 3.45
C ILE A 52 -9.83 -0.61 2.75
N GLN A 53 -9.37 0.48 2.13
CA GLN A 53 -10.22 1.37 1.31
C GLN A 53 -10.72 0.69 0.03
N ALA A 54 -9.92 -0.22 -0.55
CA ALA A 54 -10.24 -0.99 -1.75
C ALA A 54 -11.11 -2.21 -1.45
N LEU A 55 -11.18 -2.66 -0.18
CA LEU A 55 -11.98 -3.81 0.25
C LEU A 55 -13.43 -3.79 -0.27
N PRO A 56 -14.17 -2.65 -0.27
CA PRO A 56 -15.51 -2.61 -0.82
C PRO A 56 -15.60 -2.96 -2.30
N LEU A 57 -14.56 -2.70 -3.12
CA LEU A 57 -14.56 -3.10 -4.53
C LEU A 57 -14.75 -4.62 -4.66
N VAL A 58 -14.11 -5.39 -3.78
CA VAL A 58 -14.21 -6.86 -3.78
C VAL A 58 -15.42 -7.33 -3.00
N SER A 59 -15.61 -6.85 -1.77
CA SER A 59 -16.63 -7.39 -0.85
C SER A 59 -18.08 -7.11 -1.29
N THR A 60 -18.29 -6.10 -2.14
CA THR A 60 -19.62 -5.79 -2.71
C THR A 60 -19.91 -6.54 -4.01
N GLY A 61 -18.91 -7.22 -4.60
CA GLY A 61 -19.01 -7.84 -5.92
C GLY A 61 -18.80 -6.87 -7.09
N ALA A 62 -18.46 -5.60 -6.84
CA ALA A 62 -18.20 -4.63 -7.90
C ALA A 62 -17.01 -5.04 -8.80
N ALA A 63 -15.95 -5.60 -8.20
CA ALA A 63 -14.80 -6.10 -8.94
C ALA A 63 -15.20 -7.15 -9.98
N ASP A 64 -16.04 -8.11 -9.58
CA ASP A 64 -16.55 -9.15 -10.48
C ASP A 64 -17.51 -8.57 -11.54
N ALA A 65 -18.43 -7.69 -11.12
CA ALA A 65 -19.42 -7.08 -12.01
C ALA A 65 -18.77 -6.24 -13.12
N PHE A 66 -17.64 -5.58 -12.83
CA PHE A 66 -16.89 -4.78 -13.79
C PHE A 66 -15.65 -5.50 -14.35
N LEU A 67 -15.51 -6.81 -14.08
CA LEU A 67 -14.45 -7.69 -14.59
C LEU A 67 -13.03 -7.18 -14.27
N LEU A 68 -12.81 -6.58 -13.09
CA LEU A 68 -11.49 -6.12 -12.66
C LEU A 68 -10.51 -7.30 -12.66
N THR A 69 -9.28 -7.04 -13.08
CA THR A 69 -8.18 -7.98 -12.99
C THR A 69 -7.28 -7.63 -11.81
N ASP A 70 -6.25 -8.44 -11.57
CA ASP A 70 -5.22 -8.15 -10.58
C ASP A 70 -4.54 -6.78 -10.81
N VAL A 71 -4.52 -6.29 -12.06
CA VAL A 71 -3.96 -4.97 -12.38
C VAL A 71 -4.79 -3.85 -11.76
N GLU A 72 -6.11 -3.86 -11.95
CA GLU A 72 -7.00 -2.84 -11.38
C GLU A 72 -7.08 -2.94 -9.85
N LEU A 73 -7.06 -4.17 -9.31
CA LEU A 73 -7.02 -4.39 -7.87
C LEU A 73 -5.70 -3.89 -7.24
N ALA A 74 -4.57 -4.13 -7.91
CA ALA A 74 -3.28 -3.58 -7.51
C ALA A 74 -3.31 -2.04 -7.56
N LEU A 75 -3.89 -1.46 -8.61
CA LEU A 75 -4.06 -0.01 -8.75
C LEU A 75 -4.86 0.61 -7.60
N ALA A 76 -5.94 -0.05 -7.18
CA ALA A 76 -6.76 0.41 -6.06
C ALA A 76 -6.04 0.28 -4.69
N CYS A 77 -5.12 -0.68 -4.55
CA CYS A 77 -4.46 -0.99 -3.29
C CYS A 77 -3.13 -0.24 -3.06
N ALA A 78 -2.54 0.37 -4.09
CA ALA A 78 -1.16 0.86 -4.02
C ALA A 78 -1.02 2.39 -4.15
N SER A 79 0.18 2.86 -3.86
CA SER A 79 0.55 4.28 -4.00
C SER A 79 1.35 4.42 -5.29
N HIS A 80 0.67 4.76 -6.38
CA HIS A 80 1.30 4.88 -7.69
C HIS A 80 1.97 6.24 -7.87
N GLY A 81 3.12 6.25 -8.55
CA GLY A 81 3.82 7.47 -8.93
C GLY A 81 3.30 8.10 -10.23
N GLY A 82 2.29 7.48 -10.87
CA GLY A 82 1.76 7.94 -12.15
C GLY A 82 2.67 7.60 -13.34
N GLU A 83 3.52 6.59 -13.21
CA GLU A 83 4.32 6.05 -14.30
C GLU A 83 3.45 5.67 -15.51
N PRO A 84 3.97 5.70 -16.75
CA PRO A 84 3.18 5.45 -17.96
C PRO A 84 2.32 4.18 -17.89
N ALA A 85 2.85 3.08 -17.34
CA ALA A 85 2.10 1.83 -17.17
C ALA A 85 0.87 1.96 -16.26
N HIS A 86 0.92 2.82 -15.23
CA HIS A 86 -0.23 3.10 -14.38
C HIS A 86 -1.29 3.89 -15.15
N VAL A 87 -0.87 4.90 -15.91
CA VAL A 87 -1.77 5.74 -16.73
C VAL A 87 -2.46 4.89 -17.79
N ASP A 88 -1.70 4.05 -18.49
CA ASP A 88 -2.23 3.17 -19.55
C ASP A 88 -3.26 2.19 -18.98
N ALA A 89 -2.99 1.60 -17.80
CA ALA A 89 -3.92 0.69 -17.15
C ALA A 89 -5.21 1.40 -16.69
N VAL A 90 -5.12 2.60 -16.11
CA VAL A 90 -6.31 3.39 -15.74
C VAL A 90 -7.10 3.82 -16.98
N ALA A 91 -6.43 4.24 -18.06
CA ALA A 91 -7.09 4.63 -19.30
C ALA A 91 -7.82 3.45 -19.95
N ALA A 92 -7.19 2.26 -19.97
CA ALA A 92 -7.82 1.04 -20.47
C ALA A 92 -9.03 0.63 -19.62
N TRP A 93 -8.94 0.79 -18.30
CA TRP A 93 -10.05 0.52 -17.39
C TRP A 93 -11.22 1.50 -17.61
N LEU A 94 -10.96 2.81 -17.70
CA LEU A 94 -11.99 3.80 -18.02
C LEU A 94 -12.67 3.50 -19.35
N ALA A 95 -11.91 3.17 -20.39
CA ALA A 95 -12.45 2.85 -21.71
C ALA A 95 -13.40 1.63 -21.67
N ARG A 96 -13.13 0.62 -20.83
CA ARG A 96 -14.02 -0.52 -20.62
C ARG A 96 -15.35 -0.15 -19.95
N LEU A 97 -15.36 0.97 -19.22
CA LEU A 97 -16.55 1.53 -18.59
C LEU A 97 -17.26 2.56 -19.50
N ASP A 98 -16.81 2.71 -20.75
CA ASP A 98 -17.27 3.76 -21.67
C ASP A 98 -17.04 5.18 -21.12
N LEU A 99 -15.93 5.35 -20.39
CA LEU A 99 -15.48 6.61 -19.79
C LEU A 99 -14.13 7.04 -20.37
N ASP A 100 -13.79 8.31 -20.14
CA ASP A 100 -12.47 8.87 -20.40
C ASP A 100 -11.95 9.65 -19.18
N ALA A 101 -10.80 10.31 -19.34
CA ALA A 101 -10.16 11.05 -18.26
C ALA A 101 -11.00 12.25 -17.75
N SER A 102 -12.05 12.68 -18.46
CA SER A 102 -12.96 13.73 -17.98
C SER A 102 -13.86 13.28 -16.84
N ALA A 103 -13.93 11.96 -16.58
CA ALA A 103 -14.69 11.37 -15.47
C ALA A 103 -13.92 11.34 -14.14
N LEU A 104 -12.68 11.81 -14.09
CA LEU A 104 -11.81 11.81 -12.92
C LEU A 104 -11.80 13.16 -12.16
#